data_AF-A0A1Q7IDM4-F1
#
_entry.id   AF-A0A1Q7IDM4-F1
#
_cell.length_a   1.000
_cell.length_b   1.000
_cell.length_c   1.000
_cell.angle_alpha   90.00
_cell.angle_beta   90.00
_cell.angle_gamma   90.00
#
_symmetry.space_group_name_H-M   'P 1'
#
loop_
_entity.id
_entity.type
_entity.pdbx_description
1 polymer ?
#
loop_
_entity_poly.entity_id
_entity_poly.type
_entity_poly.pdbx_seq_one_letter_code
_entity_poly.pdbx_strand_id
1 'polypeptide(L)'
;MPKKRKSPTGSCLNLLALKSVKQTYRPTLEIQRLLEIFHHMVNDCIEIGISYDAASLKRLSVLSWPQRRKYDCPSYYKASAVSRAAGILASRKKSLRRGIPTKNPYSLRP
;
A
#
# COMPACT_ATOMS: atom_id res chain seq x y z
N MET A 1 6.16 57.93 -8.05
CA MET A 1 5.05 56.95 -8.13
C MET A 1 5.62 55.54 -8.23
N PRO A 2 5.20 54.59 -7.38
CA PRO A 2 5.93 53.33 -7.11
C PRO A 2 5.36 52.11 -7.86
N LYS A 3 6.02 50.95 -7.66
CA LYS A 3 5.66 49.52 -7.95
C LYS A 3 6.41 48.93 -9.16
N LYS A 4 7.03 47.75 -9.10
CA LYS A 4 6.79 46.57 -8.25
C LYS A 4 8.11 45.91 -7.82
N ARG A 5 8.30 45.69 -6.52
CA ARG A 5 9.19 44.63 -6.02
C ARG A 5 8.53 43.29 -6.37
N LYS A 6 9.15 42.47 -7.23
CA LYS A 6 8.79 41.05 -7.36
C LYS A 6 9.32 40.35 -6.12
N SER A 7 8.42 39.97 -5.22
CA SER A 7 8.69 39.01 -4.15
C SER A 7 8.92 37.63 -4.77
N PRO A 8 10.07 36.97 -4.53
CA PRO A 8 10.15 35.54 -4.74
C PRO A 8 9.52 34.89 -3.52
N THR A 9 8.20 34.66 -3.52
CA THR A 9 7.61 33.64 -2.65
C THR A 9 7.90 32.27 -3.26
N GLY A 10 9.19 31.92 -3.31
CA GLY A 10 9.60 30.53 -3.33
C GLY A 10 9.45 30.04 -1.90
N SER A 11 8.31 29.43 -1.59
CA SER A 11 8.17 28.69 -0.34
C SER A 11 9.19 27.55 -0.40
N CYS A 12 10.35 27.74 0.20
CA CYS A 12 11.23 26.65 0.57
C CYS A 12 10.39 25.71 1.44
N LEU A 13 9.97 24.58 0.86
CA LEU A 13 9.39 23.49 1.61
C LEU A 13 10.44 23.11 2.65
N ASN A 14 10.23 23.52 3.91
CA ASN A 14 11.01 23.06 5.04
C ASN A 14 10.86 21.54 5.09
N LEU A 15 11.81 20.83 4.49
CA LEU A 15 11.86 19.38 4.50
C LEU A 15 12.25 18.97 5.92
N LEU A 16 11.25 18.76 6.77
CA LEU A 16 11.47 18.31 8.14
C LEU A 16 12.10 16.91 8.08
N ALA A 17 13.30 16.78 8.65
CA ALA A 17 13.94 15.49 8.82
C ALA A 17 13.15 14.67 9.85
N LEU A 18 12.52 13.58 9.40
CA LEU A 18 11.83 12.64 10.28
C LEU A 18 12.84 11.62 10.82
N LYS A 19 13.03 11.60 12.15
CA LYS A 19 13.84 10.57 12.81
C LYS A 19 12.97 9.34 13.07
N SER A 20 13.30 8.21 12.43
CA SER A 20 12.68 6.92 12.73
C SER A 20 13.48 6.23 13.84
N VAL A 21 12.81 5.76 14.89
CA VAL A 21 13.41 4.95 15.97
C VAL A 21 12.91 3.52 15.84
N LYS A 22 13.82 2.54 15.84
CA LYS A 22 13.45 1.12 15.86
C LYS A 22 13.31 0.67 17.30
N GLN A 23 12.09 0.34 17.70
CA GLN A 23 11.81 -0.25 19.01
C GLN A 23 11.63 -1.75 18.89
N THR A 24 12.21 -2.50 19.83
CA THR A 24 12.04 -3.94 19.91
C THR A 24 10.68 -4.24 20.54
N TYR A 25 9.72 -4.63 19.72
CA TYR A 25 8.41 -5.10 20.18
C TYR A 25 8.33 -6.62 20.03
N ARG A 26 7.92 -7.32 21.08
CA ARG A 26 7.54 -8.74 20.98
C ARG A 26 6.02 -8.81 20.87
N PRO A 27 5.47 -9.19 19.70
CA PRO A 27 4.03 -9.27 19.53
C PRO A 27 3.44 -10.37 20.39
N THR A 28 2.24 -10.12 20.91
CA THR A 28 1.41 -11.19 21.46
C THR A 28 0.96 -12.12 20.34
N LEU A 29 0.53 -13.34 20.71
CA LEU A 29 0.03 -14.34 19.75
C LEU A 29 -1.15 -13.80 18.92
N GLU A 30 -2.01 -12.97 19.52
CA GLU A 30 -3.15 -12.35 18.84
C GLU A 30 -2.70 -11.39 17.74
N ILE A 31 -1.71 -10.53 18.03
CA ILE A 31 -1.18 -9.60 17.04
C ILE A 31 -0.44 -10.35 15.94
N GLN A 32 0.32 -11.39 16.29
CA GLN A 32 1.01 -12.22 15.31
C GLN A 32 0.00 -12.87 14.35
N ARG A 33 -1.08 -13.45 14.87
CA ARG A 33 -2.16 -14.03 14.07
C ARG A 33 -2.85 -12.98 13.19
N LEU A 34 -3.09 -11.78 13.72
CA LEU A 34 -3.71 -10.70 12.96
C LEU A 34 -2.80 -10.26 11.79
N LEU A 35 -1.49 -10.17 12.01
CA LEU A 35 -0.52 -9.90 10.95
C LEU A 35 -0.54 -11.01 9.89
N GLU A 36 -0.52 -12.27 10.28
CA GLU A 36 -0.62 -13.40 9.33
C GLU A 36 -1.89 -13.31 8.46
N ILE A 37 -3.05 -13.04 9.08
CA ILE A 37 -4.31 -12.81 8.36
C ILE A 37 -4.18 -11.64 7.38
N PHE A 38 -3.53 -10.54 7.78
CA PHE A 38 -3.25 -9.42 6.89
C PHE A 38 -2.45 -9.85 5.67
N HIS A 39 -1.39 -10.64 5.86
CA HIS A 39 -0.52 -11.08 4.79
C HIS A 39 -1.23 -11.98 3.80
N HIS A 40 -2.00 -12.95 4.29
CA HIS A 40 -2.84 -13.79 3.44
C HIS A 40 -3.83 -12.95 2.63
N MET A 41 -4.52 -12.01 3.29
CA MET A 41 -5.48 -11.15 2.62
C MET A 41 -4.85 -10.25 1.54
N VAL A 42 -3.65 -9.72 1.79
CA VAL A 42 -2.90 -8.96 0.79
C VAL A 42 -2.53 -9.85 -0.40
N ASN A 43 -2.11 -11.09 -0.16
CA ASN A 43 -1.76 -12.04 -1.21
C ASN A 43 -2.97 -12.40 -2.08
N ASP A 44 -4.12 -12.69 -1.47
CA ASP A 44 -5.38 -12.92 -2.19
C ASP A 44 -5.75 -11.72 -3.08
N CYS A 45 -5.61 -10.50 -2.53
CA CYS A 45 -5.85 -9.28 -3.31
C CYS A 45 -4.86 -9.12 -4.46
N ILE A 46 -3.58 -9.46 -4.28
CA ILE A 46 -2.57 -9.40 -5.33
C ILE A 46 -2.89 -10.42 -6.44
N GLU A 47 -3.24 -11.64 -6.08
CA GLU A 47 -3.58 -12.71 -7.03
C GLU A 47 -4.80 -12.34 -7.88
N ILE A 48 -5.85 -11.82 -7.25
CA ILE A 48 -7.03 -11.26 -7.94
C ILE A 48 -6.59 -10.09 -8.84
N GLY A 49 -5.77 -9.17 -8.33
CA GLY A 49 -5.29 -8.03 -9.10
C GLY A 49 -4.50 -8.41 -10.35
N ILE A 50 -3.68 -9.46 -10.28
CA ILE A 50 -2.94 -10.02 -11.43
C ILE A 50 -3.92 -10.68 -12.41
N SER A 51 -4.84 -11.50 -11.91
CA SER A 51 -5.80 -12.25 -12.73
C SER A 51 -6.74 -11.34 -13.55
N TYR A 52 -7.11 -10.19 -12.99
CA TYR A 52 -8.05 -9.24 -13.63
C TYR A 52 -7.38 -7.96 -14.19
N ASP A 53 -6.04 -7.90 -14.27
CA ASP A 53 -5.23 -6.70 -14.56
C ASP A 53 -5.74 -5.43 -13.83
N ALA A 54 -6.04 -5.57 -12.54
CA ALA A 54 -6.62 -4.51 -11.72
C ALA A 54 -5.60 -3.98 -10.71
N ALA A 55 -5.09 -2.76 -10.93
CA ALA A 55 -4.20 -2.07 -9.99
C ALA A 55 -4.84 -0.87 -9.29
N SER A 56 -6.03 -0.42 -9.73
CA SER A 56 -6.69 0.73 -9.11
C SER A 56 -7.41 0.31 -7.83
N LEU A 57 -7.32 1.16 -6.79
CA LEU A 57 -7.90 0.88 -5.49
C LEU A 57 -9.40 0.57 -5.58
N LYS A 58 -10.16 1.40 -6.31
CA LYS A 58 -11.61 1.22 -6.49
C LYS A 58 -11.96 -0.13 -7.12
N ARG A 59 -11.27 -0.51 -8.20
CA ARG A 59 -11.57 -1.75 -8.93
C ARG A 59 -11.17 -2.98 -8.10
N LEU A 60 -10.00 -2.92 -7.48
CA LEU A 60 -9.51 -4.01 -6.62
C LEU A 60 -10.41 -4.20 -5.39
N SER A 61 -10.89 -3.10 -4.81
CA SER A 61 -11.86 -3.13 -3.70
C SER A 61 -13.12 -3.89 -4.07
N VAL A 62 -13.70 -3.67 -5.25
CA VAL A 62 -14.91 -4.39 -5.67
C VAL A 62 -14.61 -5.86 -5.94
N LEU A 63 -13.56 -6.15 -6.72
CA LEU A 63 -13.23 -7.52 -7.15
C LEU A 63 -12.86 -8.46 -5.99
N SER A 64 -12.12 -7.97 -5.00
CA SER A 64 -11.63 -8.80 -3.89
C SER A 64 -12.57 -8.84 -2.68
N TRP A 65 -13.73 -8.18 -2.72
CA TRP A 65 -14.68 -8.18 -1.61
C TRP A 65 -15.18 -9.58 -1.19
N PRO A 66 -15.61 -10.48 -2.12
CA PRO A 66 -16.14 -11.79 -1.75
C PRO A 66 -15.13 -12.71 -1.05
N GLN A 67 -13.84 -12.52 -1.32
CA GLN A 67 -12.73 -13.29 -0.77
C GLN A 67 -12.37 -12.71 0.60
N ARG A 68 -12.17 -11.39 0.68
CA ARG A 68 -11.74 -10.78 1.95
C ARG A 68 -12.82 -10.69 3.02
N ARG A 69 -14.11 -10.77 2.65
CA ARG A 69 -15.21 -10.79 3.64
C ARG A 69 -15.14 -12.01 4.57
N LYS A 70 -14.49 -13.10 4.12
CA LYS A 70 -14.34 -14.36 4.86
C LYS A 70 -13.36 -14.26 6.03
N TYR A 71 -12.46 -13.27 6.02
CA TYR A 71 -11.52 -13.09 7.12
C TYR A 71 -12.23 -12.55 8.36
N ASP A 72 -11.93 -13.16 9.50
CA ASP A 72 -12.37 -12.72 10.81
C ASP A 72 -11.43 -11.61 11.32
N CYS A 73 -11.68 -10.39 10.85
CA CYS A 73 -10.97 -9.19 11.29
C CYS A 73 -11.77 -7.91 10.99
N PRO A 74 -11.44 -6.79 11.64
CA PRO A 74 -12.11 -5.52 11.43
C PRO A 74 -12.06 -5.00 9.99
N SER A 75 -13.11 -4.31 9.56
CA SER A 75 -13.24 -3.79 8.19
C SER A 75 -12.13 -2.82 7.78
N TYR A 76 -11.59 -2.01 8.71
CA TYR A 76 -10.47 -1.10 8.42
C TYR A 76 -9.19 -1.87 8.04
N TYR A 77 -9.01 -3.07 8.61
CA TYR A 77 -7.89 -3.94 8.34
C TYR A 77 -8.02 -4.53 6.93
N LYS A 78 -9.24 -4.92 6.55
CA LYS A 78 -9.60 -5.35 5.20
C LYS A 78 -9.34 -4.25 4.15
N ALA A 79 -9.75 -3.02 4.44
CA ALA A 79 -9.49 -1.89 3.55
C ALA A 79 -7.99 -1.58 3.42
N SER A 80 -7.25 -1.66 4.52
CA SER A 80 -5.80 -1.48 4.55
C SER A 80 -5.06 -2.51 3.70
N ALA A 81 -5.51 -3.78 3.73
CA ALA A 81 -4.94 -4.85 2.91
C ALA A 81 -5.10 -4.56 1.40
N VAL A 82 -6.28 -4.09 0.98
CA VAL A 82 -6.53 -3.71 -0.42
C VAL A 82 -5.66 -2.52 -0.83
N SER A 83 -5.54 -1.51 0.02
CA SER A 83 -4.67 -0.35 -0.23
C SER A 83 -3.21 -0.79 -0.43
N ARG A 84 -2.74 -1.71 0.42
CA ARG A 84 -1.39 -2.26 0.31
C ARG A 84 -1.20 -3.03 -1.00
N ALA A 85 -2.13 -3.92 -1.35
CA ALA A 85 -2.10 -4.70 -2.58
C ALA A 85 -2.13 -3.80 -3.84
N ALA A 86 -3.01 -2.81 -3.87
CA ALA A 86 -3.11 -1.85 -4.97
C ALA A 86 -1.79 -1.08 -5.18
N GLY A 87 -1.12 -0.65 -4.11
CA GLY A 87 0.19 0.01 -4.19
C GLY A 87 1.28 -0.90 -4.77
N ILE A 88 1.30 -2.17 -4.38
CA ILE A 88 2.24 -3.18 -4.91
C ILE A 88 2.00 -3.39 -6.42
N LEU A 89 0.75 -3.56 -6.82
CA LEU A 89 0.36 -3.76 -8.21
C LEU A 89 0.64 -2.53 -9.08
N ALA A 90 0.38 -1.32 -8.57
CA ALA A 90 0.70 -0.07 -9.25
C ALA A 90 2.21 0.09 -9.46
N SER A 91 3.02 -0.26 -8.45
CA SER A 91 4.48 -0.29 -8.57
C SER A 91 4.95 -1.29 -9.63
N ARG A 92 4.38 -2.52 -9.62
CA ARG A 92 4.66 -3.52 -10.65
C ARG A 92 4.32 -3.00 -12.05
N LYS A 93 3.13 -2.42 -12.25
CA LYS A 93 2.71 -1.85 -13.54
C LYS A 93 3.66 -0.74 -14.00
N LYS A 94 4.16 0.07 -13.07
CA LYS A 94 5.17 1.10 -13.35
C LYS A 94 6.51 0.50 -13.79
N SER A 95 6.98 -0.58 -13.16
CA SER A 95 8.20 -1.29 -13.55
C SER A 95 8.08 -1.97 -14.91
N LEU A 96 6.96 -2.64 -15.17
CA LEU A 96 6.69 -3.26 -16.47
C LEU A 96 6.66 -2.22 -17.60
N ARG A 97 6.06 -1.04 -17.36
CA ARG A 97 6.09 0.07 -18.33
C ARG A 97 7.50 0.58 -18.65
N ARG A 98 8.46 0.37 -17.75
CA ARG A 98 9.87 0.73 -17.94
C ARG A 98 10.70 -0.39 -18.60
N GLY A 99 10.08 -1.52 -18.95
CA GLY A 99 10.79 -2.68 -19.50
C GLY A 99 11.60 -3.48 -18.47
N ILE A 100 11.39 -3.24 -17.17
CA ILE A 100 12.12 -3.96 -16.12
C ILE A 100 11.45 -5.33 -15.92
N PRO A 101 12.15 -6.47 -16.11
CA PRO A 101 11.59 -7.78 -15.86
C PRO A 101 11.17 -7.90 -14.39
N THR A 102 9.87 -8.08 -14.16
CA THR A 102 9.29 -8.04 -12.80
C THR A 102 8.55 -9.35 -12.52
N LYS A 103 8.98 -10.07 -11.48
CA LYS A 103 8.30 -11.29 -10.99
C LYS A 103 6.90 -10.96 -10.47
N ASN A 104 6.02 -11.96 -10.40
CA ASN A 104 4.74 -11.81 -9.72
C ASN A 104 4.96 -11.45 -8.23
N PRO A 105 4.39 -10.32 -7.78
CA PRO A 105 4.57 -9.86 -6.42
C PRO A 105 3.82 -10.75 -5.43
N TYR A 106 4.33 -10.80 -4.20
CA TYR A 106 3.73 -11.48 -3.07
C TYR A 106 4.23 -10.84 -1.77
N SER A 107 3.39 -10.86 -0.74
CA SER A 107 3.66 -10.34 0.60
C SER A 107 4.34 -11.45 1.41
N LEU A 108 5.60 -11.23 1.78
CA LEU A 108 6.55 -12.28 2.17
C LEU A 108 6.88 -12.38 3.67
N ARG A 109 6.40 -11.47 4.52
CA ARG A 109 6.92 -11.37 5.90
C ARG A 109 5.84 -11.03 6.92
N PRO A 110 5.61 -11.86 7.94
CA PRO A 110 5.29 -11.40 9.30
C PRO A 110 6.53 -10.76 9.96
#